data_AF-A0A820EVY8-F1
#
_entry.id   AF-A0A820EVY8-F1
#
_cell.length_a   1.000
_cell.length_b   1.000
_cell.length_c   1.000
_cell.angle_alpha   90.00
_cell.angle_beta   90.00
_cell.angle_gamma   90.00
#
_symmetry.space_group_name_H-M   'P 1'
#
loop_
_entity.id
_entity.type
_entity.pdbx_description
1 polymer ?
#
loop_
_entity_poly.entity_id
_entity_poly.type
_entity_poly.pdbx_seq_one_letter_code
_entity_poly.pdbx_strand_id
1 'polypeptide(L)'
;RIVRDLQTMEKFHFISQRWFAVEKEDGNIERVLPIASEIEKQEFSYIVSKKSYHSVSDGHLWFSIFSRPPSTTFTRVQRCTCCFVLLFISMFLNIMYYDLSNEAKTDSASLSFDSFNINPQQMIIGIIVDVFALIPSLLLVQLFRRLRSRRQQISPLRQALYSIKSNLEIKKENEHKLRKTFPWWYIFIAYGLCIVLVGVSIIFIIARGIEFGDEKTQKWLISILSGFFSSIFLTQPLKIISLAIFFAFFCRKPNDDKEANEYLNDDQFDLNDDEEYLHSIKVNSLFIYRSPIRANRLNKGEIIFARDQRLKEVYMWSILREIFIYSCFLSLLCIVTYSNHHPNASLQVNHLRNYFLDSDYTQITTINQYWYWLENSFVENIRAQQWYNGDAPRNLSGYINDKTNRFIGWATMRQLRIKSQLCHVKNEIISTCQYDYSSSNEDKQSYQPGWFNETIETYSLSISQSFQYQSSKDLDTYTYVGDYGSYEGGGYVYEFRGRVFDIQ
;
A
#
# COMPACT_ATOMS: atom_id res chain seq x y z
N ARG A 1 19.79 -4.01 -32.56
CA ARG A 1 19.18 -3.31 -33.71
C ARG A 1 19.42 -4.13 -34.98
N ILE A 2 18.57 -4.00 -35.99
CA ILE A 2 18.71 -4.67 -37.29
C ILE A 2 18.86 -3.58 -38.33
N VAL A 3 19.87 -3.68 -39.17
CA VAL A 3 20.08 -2.79 -40.31
C VAL A 3 19.89 -3.65 -41.55
N ARG A 4 19.00 -3.24 -42.44
CA ARG A 4 18.81 -3.87 -43.74
C ARG A 4 19.45 -2.97 -44.77
N ASP A 5 20.34 -3.51 -45.59
CA ASP A 5 20.79 -2.83 -46.79
C ASP A 5 19.68 -2.90 -47.83
N LEU A 6 19.20 -1.75 -48.30
CA LEU A 6 18.09 -1.66 -49.25
C LEU A 6 18.49 -2.08 -50.67
N GLN A 7 19.80 -2.19 -50.97
CA GLN A 7 20.30 -2.56 -52.29
C GLN A 7 20.50 -4.06 -52.42
N THR A 8 21.21 -4.64 -51.47
CA THR A 8 21.49 -6.08 -51.42
C THR A 8 20.34 -6.85 -50.77
N MET A 9 19.44 -6.15 -50.07
CA MET A 9 18.38 -6.72 -49.23
C MET A 9 18.91 -7.61 -48.09
N GLU A 10 20.22 -7.55 -47.81
CA GLU A 10 20.87 -8.27 -46.72
C GLU A 10 20.56 -7.60 -45.37
N LYS A 11 20.46 -8.43 -44.33
CA LYS A 11 20.16 -7.98 -42.96
C LYS A 11 21.36 -8.21 -42.06
N PHE A 12 21.83 -7.13 -41.46
CA PHE A 12 22.90 -7.14 -40.46
C PHE A 12 22.31 -6.89 -39.07
N HIS A 13 22.66 -7.75 -38.12
CA HIS A 13 22.19 -7.64 -36.75
C HIS A 13 23.32 -7.07 -35.90
N PHE A 14 23.01 -6.05 -35.09
CA PHE A 14 23.95 -5.43 -34.17
C PHE A 14 23.40 -5.55 -32.76
N ILE A 15 24.13 -6.21 -31.88
CA ILE A 15 23.77 -6.35 -30.46
C ILE A 15 24.45 -5.23 -29.69
N SER A 16 23.62 -4.40 -29.05
CA SER A 16 24.10 -3.35 -28.15
C SER A 16 23.06 -3.17 -27.06
N GLN A 17 23.43 -3.49 -25.81
CA GLN A 17 22.60 -3.30 -24.62
C GLN A 17 22.94 -1.98 -23.91
N ARG A 18 23.31 -0.97 -24.71
CA ARG A 18 23.82 0.30 -24.21
C ARG A 18 23.08 1.49 -24.81
N TRP A 19 22.95 2.56 -24.04
CA TRP A 19 22.26 3.77 -24.47
C TRP A 19 23.17 4.65 -25.35
N PHE A 20 22.69 5.01 -26.55
CA PHE A 20 23.33 6.02 -27.42
C PHE A 20 22.66 7.37 -27.18
N ALA A 21 22.86 7.92 -25.99
CA ALA A 21 22.27 9.17 -25.58
C ALA A 21 23.30 9.99 -24.81
N VAL A 22 23.35 11.30 -25.06
CA VAL A 22 24.31 12.21 -24.41
C VAL A 22 24.14 12.25 -22.89
N GLU A 23 22.98 11.84 -22.40
CA GLU A 23 22.58 11.97 -21.01
C GLU A 23 22.61 10.63 -20.27
N LYS A 24 23.03 9.54 -20.93
CA LYS A 24 23.11 8.20 -20.33
C LYS A 24 24.45 7.55 -20.65
N GLU A 25 24.93 6.75 -19.69
CA GLU A 25 26.20 6.01 -19.77
C GLU A 25 27.41 6.92 -19.99
N ASP A 26 28.10 6.77 -21.13
CA ASP A 26 29.33 7.46 -21.50
C ASP A 26 29.09 8.78 -22.26
N GLY A 27 27.82 9.14 -22.49
CA GLY A 27 27.44 10.37 -23.20
C GLY A 27 27.77 10.37 -24.70
N ASN A 28 28.23 9.25 -25.25
CA ASN A 28 28.62 9.12 -26.65
C ASN A 28 27.43 8.63 -27.51
N ILE A 29 27.11 9.37 -28.57
CA ILE A 29 26.03 9.00 -29.52
C ILE A 29 26.59 8.12 -30.65
N GLU A 30 27.88 8.24 -30.94
CA GLU A 30 28.56 7.50 -32.01
C GLU A 30 29.32 6.32 -31.42
N ARG A 31 29.01 5.11 -31.89
CA ARG A 31 29.73 3.89 -31.50
C ARG A 31 29.87 2.94 -32.69
N VAL A 32 31.02 2.28 -32.77
CA VAL A 32 31.29 1.22 -33.74
C VAL A 32 30.87 -0.11 -33.13
N LEU A 33 29.91 -0.78 -33.77
CA LEU A 33 29.40 -2.08 -33.34
C LEU A 33 29.83 -3.15 -34.35
N PRO A 34 30.41 -4.28 -33.91
CA PRO A 34 30.63 -5.41 -34.80
C PRO A 34 29.29 -6.06 -35.20
N ILE A 35 29.28 -6.71 -36.36
CA ILE A 35 28.14 -7.52 -36.81
C ILE A 35 28.03 -8.71 -35.85
N ALA A 36 26.82 -8.90 -35.28
CA ALA A 36 26.57 -9.97 -34.32
C ALA A 36 26.69 -11.35 -34.99
N SER A 37 27.47 -12.22 -34.36
CA SER A 37 27.59 -13.62 -34.79
C SER A 37 26.32 -14.42 -34.50
N GLU A 38 26.09 -15.52 -35.21
CA GLU A 38 24.93 -16.40 -34.94
C GLU A 38 24.93 -16.95 -33.51
N ILE A 39 26.10 -17.15 -32.90
CA ILE A 39 26.25 -17.62 -31.53
C ILE A 39 25.79 -16.54 -30.54
N GLU A 40 26.19 -15.28 -30.74
CA GLU A 40 25.75 -14.16 -29.90
C GLU A 40 24.24 -13.87 -30.04
N LYS A 41 23.67 -14.06 -31.23
CA LYS A 41 22.21 -13.97 -31.43
C LYS A 41 21.45 -15.03 -30.63
N GLN A 42 22.06 -16.20 -30.41
CA GLN A 42 21.51 -17.32 -29.66
C GLN A 42 21.84 -17.26 -28.15
N GLU A 43 22.60 -16.26 -27.71
CA GLU A 43 22.96 -16.13 -26.30
C GLU A 43 21.70 -15.99 -25.43
N PHE A 44 21.58 -16.87 -24.46
CA PHE A 44 20.39 -16.97 -23.60
C PHE A 44 20.10 -15.64 -22.90
N SER A 45 21.12 -14.96 -22.37
CA SER A 45 20.98 -13.67 -21.69
C SER A 45 20.35 -12.61 -22.59
N TYR A 46 20.83 -12.49 -23.83
CA TYR A 46 20.31 -11.53 -24.80
C TYR A 46 18.87 -11.86 -25.22
N ILE A 47 18.58 -13.13 -25.55
CA ILE A 47 17.23 -13.57 -25.92
C ILE A 47 16.25 -13.33 -24.78
N VAL A 48 16.61 -13.73 -23.55
CA VAL A 48 15.76 -13.60 -22.38
C VAL A 48 15.51 -12.14 -22.04
N SER A 49 16.54 -11.29 -22.02
CA SER A 49 16.38 -9.86 -21.72
C SER A 49 15.50 -9.16 -22.76
N LYS A 50 15.79 -9.35 -24.06
CA LYS A 50 15.02 -8.76 -25.16
C LYS A 50 13.57 -9.23 -25.15
N LYS A 51 13.35 -10.54 -25.02
CA LYS A 51 12.01 -11.14 -25.08
C LYS A 51 11.20 -10.88 -23.81
N SER A 52 11.83 -10.90 -22.64
CA SER A 52 11.15 -10.56 -21.37
C SER A 52 10.74 -9.10 -21.32
N TYR A 53 11.62 -8.18 -21.73
CA TYR A 53 11.27 -6.75 -21.78
C TYR A 53 10.05 -6.52 -22.66
N HIS A 54 10.07 -7.00 -23.92
CA HIS A 54 8.92 -6.84 -24.83
C HIS A 54 7.66 -7.55 -24.34
N SER A 55 7.80 -8.78 -23.83
CA SER A 55 6.67 -9.58 -23.34
C SER A 55 6.00 -8.96 -22.11
N VAL A 56 6.78 -8.36 -21.20
CA VAL A 56 6.25 -7.64 -20.03
C VAL A 56 5.72 -6.26 -20.43
N SER A 57 6.49 -5.48 -21.20
CA SER A 57 6.14 -4.13 -21.66
C SER A 57 4.87 -4.10 -22.54
N ASP A 58 4.63 -5.11 -23.37
CA ASP A 58 3.43 -5.19 -24.21
C ASP A 58 2.35 -6.12 -23.64
N GLY A 59 2.76 -7.23 -23.03
CA GLY A 59 1.84 -8.27 -22.54
C GLY A 59 1.21 -7.96 -21.19
N HIS A 60 1.88 -7.20 -20.31
CA HIS A 60 1.33 -6.85 -19.01
C HIS A 60 0.38 -5.66 -19.14
N LEU A 61 -0.93 -5.90 -19.06
CA LEU A 61 -1.93 -4.89 -19.45
C LEU A 61 -1.76 -3.57 -18.70
N TRP A 62 -1.64 -3.61 -17.38
CA TRP A 62 -1.43 -2.42 -16.52
C TRP A 62 -0.11 -1.68 -16.81
N PHE A 63 1.02 -2.39 -16.82
CA PHE A 63 2.34 -1.80 -17.08
C PHE A 63 2.51 -1.30 -18.52
N SER A 64 1.80 -1.90 -19.47
CA SER A 64 1.88 -1.57 -20.89
C SER A 64 1.40 -0.16 -21.24
N ILE A 65 0.69 0.52 -20.33
CA ILE A 65 0.29 1.93 -20.47
C ILE A 65 1.53 2.83 -20.42
N PHE A 66 2.41 2.61 -19.45
CA PHE A 66 3.59 3.44 -19.20
C PHE A 66 4.75 3.03 -20.10
N SER A 67 4.96 1.73 -20.25
CA SER A 67 6.16 1.17 -20.87
C SER A 67 5.95 0.74 -22.31
N ARG A 68 4.91 1.23 -23.01
CA ARG A 68 4.56 0.81 -24.38
C ARG A 68 5.78 0.80 -25.32
N PRO A 69 6.07 -0.33 -25.99
CA PRO A 69 7.11 -0.33 -27.01
C PRO A 69 6.62 0.49 -28.23
N PRO A 70 7.49 1.32 -28.83
CA PRO A 70 7.12 2.17 -29.97
C PRO A 70 6.66 1.37 -31.20
N SER A 71 6.96 0.08 -31.26
CA SER A 71 6.61 -0.81 -32.38
C SER A 71 5.16 -1.29 -32.42
N THR A 72 4.45 -1.20 -31.30
CA THR A 72 3.11 -1.78 -31.18
C THR A 72 2.06 -0.85 -31.77
N THR A 73 1.15 -1.30 -32.64
CA THR A 73 0.03 -0.47 -33.14
C THR A 73 -1.04 -0.21 -32.07
N PHE A 74 -1.07 -1.05 -31.04
CA PHE A 74 -1.94 -0.92 -29.88
C PHE A 74 -1.55 0.31 -29.04
N THR A 75 -2.39 1.35 -29.07
CA THR A 75 -2.09 2.67 -28.50
C THR A 75 -2.20 2.68 -26.97
N ARG A 76 -1.58 3.67 -26.31
CA ARG A 76 -1.70 3.86 -24.85
C ARG A 76 -3.15 4.12 -24.42
N VAL A 77 -3.92 4.85 -25.23
CA VAL A 77 -5.34 5.12 -24.97
C VAL A 77 -6.14 3.82 -25.01
N GLN A 78 -5.95 2.98 -26.04
CA GLN A 78 -6.63 1.69 -26.14
C GLN A 78 -6.26 0.73 -24.99
N ARG A 79 -5.02 0.79 -24.50
CA ARG A 79 -4.59 0.03 -23.30
C ARG A 79 -5.30 0.52 -22.04
N CYS A 80 -5.35 1.83 -21.85
CA CYS A 80 -6.06 2.45 -20.75
C CYS A 80 -7.55 2.09 -20.77
N THR A 81 -8.19 2.10 -21.94
CA THR A 81 -9.60 1.67 -22.07
C THR A 81 -9.80 0.20 -21.74
N CYS A 82 -8.89 -0.69 -22.17
CA CYS A 82 -8.97 -2.11 -21.78
C CYS A 82 -8.80 -2.32 -20.27
N CYS A 83 -7.86 -1.60 -19.63
CA CYS A 83 -7.71 -1.63 -18.17
C CYS A 83 -8.97 -1.15 -17.45
N PHE A 84 -9.55 -0.05 -17.92
CA PHE A 84 -10.78 0.51 -17.37
C PHE A 84 -11.94 -0.49 -17.45
N VAL A 85 -12.15 -1.10 -18.62
CA VAL A 85 -13.18 -2.14 -18.80
C VAL A 85 -12.90 -3.36 -17.92
N LEU A 86 -11.65 -3.82 -17.81
CA LEU A 86 -11.30 -4.94 -16.92
C LEU A 86 -11.61 -4.63 -15.46
N LEU A 87 -11.34 -3.41 -14.99
CA LEU A 87 -11.65 -2.98 -13.63
C LEU A 87 -13.17 -3.06 -13.37
N PHE A 88 -13.98 -2.47 -14.25
CA PHE A 88 -15.45 -2.48 -14.10
C PHE A 88 -16.06 -3.87 -14.21
N ILE A 89 -15.56 -4.71 -15.12
CA ILE A 89 -16.01 -6.10 -15.21
C ILE A 89 -15.61 -6.89 -13.96
N SER A 90 -14.39 -6.69 -13.44
CA SER A 90 -13.94 -7.35 -12.21
C SER A 90 -14.80 -6.93 -11.02
N MET A 91 -15.11 -5.64 -10.87
CA MET A 91 -16.03 -5.14 -9.83
C MET A 91 -17.46 -5.71 -10.00
N PHE A 92 -17.97 -5.76 -11.23
CA PHE A 92 -19.28 -6.31 -11.54
C PHE A 92 -19.37 -7.81 -11.23
N LEU A 93 -18.37 -8.60 -11.64
CA LEU A 93 -18.32 -10.02 -11.32
C LEU A 93 -18.10 -10.24 -9.82
N ASN A 94 -17.38 -9.34 -9.14
CA ASN A 94 -17.14 -9.44 -7.71
C ASN A 94 -18.43 -9.24 -6.92
N ILE A 95 -19.20 -8.19 -7.24
CA ILE A 95 -20.48 -7.93 -6.58
C ILE A 95 -21.51 -9.04 -6.87
N MET A 96 -21.51 -9.58 -8.09
CA MET A 96 -22.41 -10.68 -8.47
C MET A 96 -22.06 -12.00 -7.79
N TYR A 97 -20.77 -12.30 -7.66
CA TYR A 97 -20.31 -13.49 -6.94
C TYR A 97 -20.55 -13.36 -5.44
N TYR A 98 -20.45 -12.14 -4.90
CA TYR A 98 -20.71 -11.86 -3.49
C TYR A 98 -22.12 -12.28 -3.07
N ASP A 99 -23.11 -11.97 -3.92
CA ASP A 99 -24.52 -12.31 -3.73
C ASP A 99 -24.72 -13.83 -3.65
N LEU A 100 -24.17 -14.56 -4.63
CA LEU A 100 -24.21 -16.03 -4.70
C LEU A 100 -23.52 -16.70 -3.49
N SER A 101 -22.44 -16.11 -2.99
CA SER A 101 -21.65 -16.69 -1.89
C SER A 101 -22.29 -16.48 -0.51
N ASN A 102 -23.03 -15.38 -0.34
CA ASN A 102 -23.74 -15.08 0.91
C ASN A 102 -25.00 -15.94 1.07
N GLU A 103 -25.66 -16.33 -0.02
CA GLU A 103 -26.76 -17.31 0.03
C GLU A 103 -26.28 -18.73 0.38
N ALA A 104 -25.02 -19.05 0.08
CA ALA A 104 -24.44 -20.39 0.28
C ALA A 104 -23.73 -20.62 1.63
N LYS A 105 -23.50 -19.57 2.44
CA LYS A 105 -22.78 -19.65 3.72
C LYS A 105 -23.60 -19.10 4.89
N THR A 106 -24.62 -19.85 5.30
CA THR A 106 -24.96 -19.93 6.73
C THR A 106 -23.83 -20.69 7.43
N ASP A 107 -23.23 -20.07 8.45
CA ASP A 107 -22.27 -20.65 9.39
C ASP A 107 -20.85 -20.98 8.88
N SER A 108 -19.96 -19.99 8.94
CA SER A 108 -18.58 -20.27 9.37
C SER A 108 -18.02 -19.10 10.17
N ALA A 109 -17.46 -19.43 11.34
CA ALA A 109 -17.06 -18.53 12.41
C ALA A 109 -16.22 -17.33 11.92
N SER A 110 -16.71 -16.12 12.19
CA SER A 110 -15.93 -14.89 12.10
C SER A 110 -15.00 -14.81 13.30
N LEU A 111 -13.71 -15.10 13.10
CA LEU A 111 -12.67 -14.76 14.06
C LEU A 111 -12.55 -13.22 14.08
N SER A 112 -13.07 -12.58 15.13
CA SER A 112 -13.03 -11.13 15.30
C SER A 112 -11.65 -10.68 15.76
N PHE A 113 -10.88 -10.08 14.85
CA PHE A 113 -9.78 -9.19 15.21
C PHE A 113 -10.15 -7.77 14.79
N ASP A 114 -9.98 -6.86 15.74
CA ASP A 114 -10.54 -5.52 15.80
C ASP A 114 -10.48 -4.70 14.48
N SER A 115 -11.61 -4.05 14.18
CA SER A 115 -11.87 -2.93 13.24
C SER A 115 -11.43 -3.02 11.75
N PHE A 116 -10.50 -3.89 11.37
CA PHE A 116 -10.19 -4.27 9.99
C PHE A 116 -10.08 -5.79 9.86
N ASN A 117 -11.22 -6.48 9.85
CA ASN A 117 -11.27 -7.92 9.61
C ASN A 117 -10.88 -8.23 8.15
N ILE A 118 -9.57 -8.38 7.88
CA ILE A 118 -9.08 -8.96 6.62
C ILE A 118 -9.49 -10.44 6.61
N ASN A 119 -10.66 -10.72 6.03
CA ASN A 119 -11.14 -12.08 5.91
C ASN A 119 -10.41 -12.75 4.72
N PRO A 120 -9.56 -13.76 4.95
CA PRO A 120 -8.80 -14.43 3.87
C PRO A 120 -9.73 -15.08 2.84
N GLN A 121 -10.94 -15.48 3.24
CA GLN A 121 -11.94 -15.98 2.30
C GLN A 121 -12.35 -14.91 1.27
N GLN A 122 -12.44 -13.64 1.70
CA GLN A 122 -12.80 -12.52 0.82
C GLN A 122 -11.69 -12.17 -0.16
N MET A 123 -10.43 -12.35 0.25
CA MET A 123 -9.28 -12.22 -0.64
C MET A 123 -9.29 -13.30 -1.72
N ILE A 124 -9.56 -14.56 -1.37
CA ILE A 124 -9.65 -15.66 -2.32
C ILE A 124 -10.76 -15.43 -3.35
N ILE A 125 -11.93 -14.97 -2.90
CA ILE A 125 -13.05 -14.60 -3.78
C ILE A 125 -12.61 -13.55 -4.81
N GLY A 126 -11.93 -12.49 -4.35
CA GLY A 126 -11.41 -11.44 -5.23
C GLY A 126 -10.45 -11.98 -6.30
N ILE A 127 -9.58 -12.93 -5.92
CA ILE A 127 -8.63 -13.57 -6.84
C ILE A 127 -9.36 -14.42 -7.90
N ILE A 128 -10.31 -15.25 -7.47
CA ILE A 128 -11.07 -16.13 -8.38
C ILE A 128 -11.85 -15.30 -9.39
N VAL A 129 -12.53 -14.25 -8.92
CA VAL A 129 -13.30 -13.34 -9.77
C VAL A 129 -12.41 -12.62 -10.78
N ASP A 130 -11.22 -12.14 -10.38
CA ASP A 130 -10.29 -11.49 -11.31
C ASP A 130 -9.85 -12.45 -12.43
N VAL A 131 -9.61 -13.72 -12.11
CA VAL A 131 -9.28 -14.75 -13.12
C VAL A 131 -10.41 -14.92 -14.14
N PHE A 132 -11.68 -14.89 -13.72
CA PHE A 132 -12.82 -14.90 -14.65
C PHE A 132 -12.92 -13.63 -15.49
N ALA A 133 -12.66 -12.46 -14.88
CA ALA A 133 -12.65 -11.16 -15.58
C ALA A 133 -11.56 -11.07 -16.66
N LEU A 134 -10.50 -11.89 -16.58
CA LEU A 134 -9.45 -11.92 -17.61
C LEU A 134 -9.98 -12.35 -18.98
N ILE A 135 -10.94 -13.27 -19.05
CA ILE A 135 -11.44 -13.83 -20.32
C ILE A 135 -11.97 -12.73 -21.26
N PRO A 136 -12.97 -11.90 -20.86
CA PRO A 136 -13.46 -10.82 -21.71
C PRO A 136 -12.39 -9.76 -21.99
N SER A 137 -11.47 -9.51 -21.04
CA SER A 137 -10.36 -8.58 -21.25
C SER A 137 -9.38 -9.04 -22.33
N LEU A 138 -9.11 -10.35 -22.43
CA LEU A 138 -8.26 -10.93 -23.45
C LEU A 138 -8.88 -10.80 -24.84
N LEU A 139 -10.19 -11.01 -24.95
CA LEU A 139 -10.93 -10.81 -26.20
C LEU A 139 -10.85 -9.35 -26.67
N LEU A 140 -11.05 -8.39 -25.76
CA LEU A 140 -10.90 -6.97 -26.05
C LEU A 140 -9.48 -6.61 -26.51
N VAL A 141 -8.45 -7.11 -25.81
CA VAL A 141 -7.06 -6.87 -26.19
C VAL A 141 -6.76 -7.45 -27.57
N GLN A 142 -7.24 -8.66 -27.88
CA GLN A 142 -7.07 -9.27 -29.21
C GLN A 142 -7.80 -8.49 -30.30
N LEU A 143 -8.98 -7.94 -29.99
CA LEU A 143 -9.75 -7.08 -30.88
C LEU A 143 -8.93 -5.85 -31.27
N PHE A 144 -8.45 -5.08 -30.29
CA PHE A 144 -7.67 -3.86 -30.52
C PHE A 144 -6.31 -4.13 -31.18
N ARG A 145 -5.63 -5.23 -30.82
CA ARG A 145 -4.36 -5.61 -31.46
C ARG A 145 -4.49 -6.00 -32.94
N ARG A 146 -5.68 -6.46 -33.37
CA ARG A 146 -5.95 -6.85 -34.76
C ARG A 146 -6.51 -5.73 -35.63
N LEU A 147 -6.76 -4.54 -35.07
CA LEU A 147 -7.21 -3.37 -35.82
C LEU A 147 -6.10 -2.78 -36.70
N ARG A 148 -6.42 -2.47 -37.96
CA ARG A 148 -5.52 -1.76 -38.88
C ARG A 148 -5.60 -0.24 -38.66
N SER A 149 -4.46 0.44 -38.69
CA SER A 149 -4.41 1.92 -38.71
C SER A 149 -4.96 2.48 -40.03
N ARG A 150 -5.59 3.67 -40.00
CA ARG A 150 -6.10 4.35 -41.19
C ARG A 150 -4.92 4.73 -42.10
N ARG A 151 -4.85 4.16 -43.31
CA ARG A 151 -3.84 4.52 -44.32
C ARG A 151 -3.96 6.01 -44.64
N GLN A 152 -2.88 6.77 -44.48
CA GLN A 152 -2.75 8.09 -45.12
C GLN A 152 -2.65 7.87 -46.64
N GLN A 153 -3.32 8.72 -47.43
CA GLN A 153 -3.38 8.57 -48.89
C GLN A 153 -1.97 8.63 -49.49
N ILE A 154 -1.67 7.64 -50.33
CA ILE A 154 -0.42 7.51 -51.07
C ILE A 154 -0.50 8.40 -52.32
N SER A 155 0.58 9.11 -52.68
CA SER A 155 0.66 9.94 -53.88
C SER A 155 0.58 9.10 -55.17
N PRO A 156 0.09 9.64 -56.31
CA PRO A 156 -0.08 8.89 -57.56
C PRO A 156 1.22 8.29 -58.11
N LEU A 157 2.35 8.98 -57.90
CA LEU A 157 3.67 8.56 -58.33
C LEU A 157 4.19 7.34 -57.53
N ARG A 158 3.83 7.24 -56.25
CA ARG A 158 4.11 6.07 -55.40
C ARG A 158 3.34 4.84 -55.85
N GLN A 159 2.10 5.00 -56.34
CA GLN A 159 1.32 3.87 -56.87
C GLN A 159 1.96 3.26 -58.13
N ALA A 160 2.55 4.09 -58.99
CA ALA A 160 3.25 3.62 -60.19
C ALA A 160 4.53 2.84 -59.85
N LEU A 161 5.36 3.34 -58.92
CA LEU A 161 6.57 2.66 -58.46
C LEU A 161 6.25 1.32 -57.76
N TYR A 162 5.17 1.28 -57.00
CA TYR A 162 4.68 0.06 -56.35
C TYR A 162 4.34 -1.05 -57.34
N SER A 163 3.74 -0.70 -58.48
CA SER A 163 3.35 -1.67 -59.52
C SER A 163 4.55 -2.32 -60.23
N ILE A 164 5.68 -1.60 -60.27
CA ILE A 164 6.93 -2.08 -60.87
C ILE A 164 7.67 -2.99 -59.88
N LYS A 165 7.72 -2.60 -58.59
CA LYS A 165 8.31 -3.39 -57.51
C LYS A 165 7.54 -4.69 -57.24
N SER A 166 6.21 -4.63 -57.28
CA SER A 166 5.34 -5.81 -57.08
C SER A 166 5.59 -6.89 -58.12
N ASN A 167 5.87 -6.52 -59.38
CA ASN A 167 6.17 -7.51 -60.43
C ASN A 167 7.50 -8.25 -60.19
N LEU A 168 8.44 -7.66 -59.45
CA LEU A 168 9.72 -8.29 -59.09
C LEU A 168 9.61 -9.15 -57.82
N GLU A 169 8.74 -8.76 -56.87
CA GLU A 169 8.52 -9.46 -55.60
C GLU A 169 7.55 -10.66 -55.71
N ILE A 170 6.56 -10.62 -56.63
CA ILE A 170 5.63 -11.74 -56.91
C ILE A 170 6.37 -13.06 -57.22
N LYS A 171 7.62 -12.99 -57.71
CA LYS A 171 8.45 -14.17 -58.01
C LYS A 171 9.13 -14.80 -56.79
N LYS A 172 9.17 -14.12 -55.63
CA LYS A 172 9.81 -14.60 -54.38
C LYS A 172 8.83 -14.82 -53.22
N GLU A 173 7.59 -14.32 -53.28
CA GLU A 173 6.75 -14.15 -52.08
C GLU A 173 5.67 -15.22 -51.81
N ASN A 174 5.63 -16.33 -52.55
CA ASN A 174 4.58 -17.34 -52.38
C ASN A 174 4.62 -18.16 -51.05
N GLU A 175 5.45 -17.80 -50.06
CA GLU A 175 5.54 -18.50 -48.76
C GLU A 175 5.07 -17.72 -47.51
N HIS A 176 4.82 -16.41 -47.57
CA HIS A 176 4.45 -15.63 -46.36
C HIS A 176 2.92 -15.51 -46.15
N LYS A 177 2.40 -16.28 -45.18
CA LYS A 177 0.99 -16.20 -44.72
C LYS A 177 0.61 -14.78 -44.23
N LEU A 178 -0.21 -14.05 -44.99
CA LEU A 178 -0.81 -12.78 -44.53
C LEU A 178 -1.67 -12.98 -43.27
N ARG A 179 -1.41 -12.19 -42.23
CA ARG A 179 -2.24 -12.14 -41.00
C ARG A 179 -3.64 -11.60 -41.32
N LYS A 180 -4.69 -12.27 -40.84
CA LYS A 180 -6.08 -11.77 -40.86
C LYS A 180 -6.19 -10.53 -39.96
N THR A 181 -6.26 -9.33 -40.56
CA THR A 181 -6.42 -8.05 -39.87
C THR A 181 -7.82 -7.48 -40.08
N PHE A 182 -8.35 -6.74 -39.10
CA PHE A 182 -9.67 -6.12 -39.20
C PHE A 182 -9.60 -4.74 -39.87
N PRO A 183 -10.64 -4.35 -40.64
CA PRO A 183 -10.73 -3.01 -41.22
C PRO A 183 -10.71 -1.90 -40.17
N TRP A 184 -10.27 -0.70 -40.57
CA TRP A 184 -10.12 0.45 -39.65
C TRP A 184 -11.43 0.87 -38.95
N TRP A 185 -12.57 0.80 -39.63
CA TRP A 185 -13.88 1.20 -39.06
C TRP A 185 -14.32 0.34 -37.87
N TYR A 186 -13.73 -0.83 -37.70
CA TYR A 186 -14.00 -1.73 -36.57
C TYR A 186 -13.56 -1.13 -35.22
N ILE A 187 -12.80 -0.03 -35.23
CA ILE A 187 -12.49 0.77 -34.04
C ILE A 187 -13.74 1.33 -33.35
N PHE A 188 -14.77 1.72 -34.11
CA PHE A 188 -16.01 2.25 -33.55
C PHE A 188 -16.81 1.16 -32.85
N ILE A 189 -16.84 -0.05 -33.41
CA ILE A 189 -17.46 -1.22 -32.78
C ILE A 189 -16.72 -1.57 -31.48
N ALA A 190 -15.39 -1.57 -31.50
CA ALA A 190 -14.58 -1.86 -30.32
C ALA A 190 -14.90 -0.91 -29.15
N TYR A 191 -14.91 0.40 -29.40
CA TYR A 191 -15.26 1.39 -28.38
C TYR A 191 -16.73 1.32 -27.96
N GLY A 192 -17.65 1.08 -28.89
CA GLY A 192 -19.07 0.88 -28.57
C GLY A 192 -19.27 -0.29 -27.60
N LEU A 193 -18.60 -1.42 -27.85
CA LEU A 193 -18.63 -2.58 -26.97
C LEU A 193 -18.04 -2.27 -25.59
N CYS A 194 -16.94 -1.52 -25.51
CA CYS A 194 -16.39 -1.07 -24.23
C CYS A 194 -17.38 -0.22 -23.43
N ILE A 195 -18.07 0.72 -24.08
CA ILE A 195 -19.06 1.60 -23.44
C ILE A 195 -20.23 0.78 -22.90
N VAL A 196 -20.75 -0.17 -23.68
CA VAL A 196 -21.84 -1.05 -23.25
C VAL A 196 -21.44 -1.88 -22.04
N LEU A 197 -20.25 -2.51 -22.07
CA LEU A 197 -19.76 -3.32 -20.95
C LEU A 197 -19.63 -2.49 -19.67
N VAL A 198 -19.03 -1.29 -19.75
CA VAL A 198 -18.89 -0.39 -18.60
C VAL A 198 -20.25 0.09 -18.11
N GLY A 199 -21.15 0.50 -19.02
CA GLY A 199 -22.47 0.99 -18.66
C GLY A 199 -23.29 -0.07 -17.91
N VAL A 200 -23.30 -1.31 -18.40
CA VAL A 200 -23.93 -2.44 -17.72
C VAL A 200 -23.30 -2.66 -16.34
N SER A 201 -21.97 -2.72 -16.25
CA SER A 201 -21.29 -2.89 -14.97
C SER A 201 -21.65 -1.79 -13.96
N ILE A 202 -21.65 -0.52 -14.37
CA ILE A 202 -22.00 0.62 -13.49
C ILE A 202 -23.43 0.48 -12.95
N ILE A 203 -24.40 0.18 -13.82
CA ILE A 203 -25.80 0.04 -13.41
C ILE A 203 -25.95 -1.05 -12.35
N PHE A 204 -25.35 -2.22 -12.56
CA PHE A 204 -25.41 -3.32 -11.60
C PHE A 204 -24.65 -3.02 -10.30
N ILE A 205 -23.48 -2.38 -10.38
CA ILE A 205 -22.70 -1.98 -9.20
C ILE A 205 -23.49 -1.00 -8.35
N ILE A 206 -24.15 0.00 -8.95
CA ILE A 206 -24.96 0.98 -8.21
C ILE A 206 -26.19 0.30 -7.61
N ALA A 207 -26.94 -0.49 -8.41
CA ALA A 207 -28.15 -1.15 -7.94
C ALA A 207 -27.88 -2.06 -6.72
N ARG A 208 -26.84 -2.91 -6.81
CA ARG A 208 -26.45 -3.81 -5.72
C ARG A 208 -25.71 -3.09 -4.59
N GLY A 209 -24.97 -2.03 -4.91
CA GLY A 209 -24.25 -1.23 -3.92
C GLY A 209 -25.20 -0.50 -2.95
N ILE A 210 -26.38 -0.08 -3.42
CA ILE A 210 -27.41 0.54 -2.56
C ILE A 210 -28.06 -0.50 -1.63
N GLU A 211 -28.17 -1.76 -2.06
CA GLU A 211 -28.72 -2.86 -1.25
C GLU A 211 -27.75 -3.31 -0.13
N PHE A 212 -26.46 -2.99 -0.24
CA PHE A 212 -25.44 -3.41 0.73
C PHE A 212 -25.39 -2.47 1.94
N GLY A 213 -25.61 -3.02 3.14
CA GLY A 213 -25.31 -2.32 4.40
C GLY A 213 -23.80 -2.19 4.66
N ASP A 214 -23.44 -1.35 5.64
CA ASP A 214 -22.06 -0.93 5.91
C ASP A 214 -21.05 -2.10 6.02
N GLU A 215 -21.38 -3.15 6.77
CA GLU A 215 -20.48 -4.29 6.95
C GLU A 215 -20.25 -5.09 5.67
N LYS A 216 -21.28 -5.25 4.83
CA LYS A 216 -21.17 -5.98 3.55
C LYS A 216 -20.36 -5.16 2.56
N THR A 217 -20.59 -3.85 2.52
CA THR A 217 -19.85 -2.91 1.68
C THR A 217 -18.37 -2.89 2.03
N GLN A 218 -18.01 -2.89 3.31
CA GLN A 218 -16.61 -2.98 3.75
C GLN A 218 -15.93 -4.28 3.27
N LYS A 219 -16.56 -5.43 3.47
CA LYS A 219 -15.99 -6.73 3.07
C LYS A 219 -15.90 -6.87 1.55
N TRP A 220 -16.89 -6.35 0.81
CA TRP A 220 -16.88 -6.28 -0.65
C TRP A 220 -15.73 -5.41 -1.17
N LEU A 221 -15.53 -4.22 -0.59
CA LEU A 221 -14.46 -3.31 -0.97
C LEU A 221 -13.08 -3.94 -0.74
N ILE A 222 -12.89 -4.65 0.37
CA ILE A 222 -11.67 -5.42 0.64
C ILE A 222 -11.45 -6.51 -0.42
N SER A 223 -12.51 -7.22 -0.84
CA SER A 223 -12.42 -8.23 -1.90
C SER A 223 -11.99 -7.62 -3.24
N ILE A 224 -12.55 -6.46 -3.61
CA ILE A 224 -12.17 -5.73 -4.84
C ILE A 224 -10.71 -5.29 -4.79
N LEU A 225 -10.27 -4.65 -3.70
CA LEU A 225 -8.89 -4.19 -3.56
C LEU A 225 -7.91 -5.36 -3.63
N SER A 226 -8.20 -6.45 -2.93
CA SER A 226 -7.38 -7.68 -2.99
C SER A 226 -7.34 -8.26 -4.41
N GLY A 227 -8.48 -8.30 -5.11
CA GLY A 227 -8.56 -8.75 -6.50
C GLY A 227 -7.74 -7.89 -7.45
N PHE A 228 -7.82 -6.56 -7.32
CA PHE A 228 -7.04 -5.62 -8.14
C PHE A 228 -5.53 -5.78 -7.96
N PHE A 229 -5.04 -5.88 -6.72
CA PHE A 229 -3.61 -6.09 -6.47
C PHE A 229 -3.15 -7.48 -6.92
N SER A 230 -3.96 -8.51 -6.72
CA SER A 230 -3.72 -9.82 -7.31
C SER A 230 -3.63 -9.76 -8.84
N SER A 231 -4.47 -8.94 -9.48
CA SER A 231 -4.44 -8.73 -10.93
C SER A 231 -3.08 -8.22 -11.40
N ILE A 232 -2.55 -7.22 -10.71
CA ILE A 232 -1.26 -6.60 -11.03
C ILE A 232 -0.10 -7.55 -10.75
N PHE A 233 -0.04 -8.15 -9.56
CA PHE A 233 1.15 -8.87 -9.09
C PHE A 233 1.16 -10.36 -9.43
N LEU A 234 -0.01 -10.99 -9.60
CA LEU A 234 -0.13 -12.44 -9.79
C LEU A 234 -0.70 -12.77 -11.16
N THR A 235 -1.91 -12.33 -11.50
CA THR A 235 -2.63 -12.87 -12.66
C THR A 235 -2.02 -12.42 -13.99
N GLN A 236 -1.56 -11.17 -14.10
CA GLN A 236 -0.92 -10.66 -15.33
C GLN A 236 0.46 -11.29 -15.60
N PRO A 237 1.39 -11.41 -14.62
CA PRO A 237 2.62 -12.17 -14.81
C PRO A 237 2.38 -13.64 -15.15
N LEU A 238 1.47 -14.32 -14.44
CA LEU A 238 1.11 -15.72 -14.71
C LEU A 238 0.58 -15.91 -16.14
N LYS A 239 -0.28 -15.00 -16.61
CA LYS A 239 -0.76 -15.01 -18.00
C LYS A 239 0.39 -14.93 -19.01
N ILE A 240 1.35 -14.04 -18.80
CA ILE A 240 2.49 -13.85 -19.72
C ILE A 240 3.36 -15.11 -19.75
N ILE A 241 3.66 -15.68 -18.59
CA ILE A 241 4.42 -16.93 -18.47
C ILE A 241 3.66 -18.08 -19.13
N SER A 242 2.36 -18.21 -18.86
CA SER A 242 1.50 -19.24 -19.45
C SER A 242 1.47 -19.16 -20.98
N LEU A 243 1.29 -17.96 -21.55
CA LEU A 243 1.35 -17.76 -23.00
C LEU A 243 2.75 -18.06 -23.55
N ALA A 244 3.82 -17.68 -22.86
CA ALA A 244 5.18 -17.98 -23.27
C ALA A 244 5.46 -19.49 -23.29
N ILE A 245 5.02 -20.24 -22.26
CA ILE A 245 5.13 -21.70 -22.17
C ILE A 245 4.29 -22.36 -23.27
N PHE A 246 3.05 -21.90 -23.47
CA PHE A 246 2.16 -22.42 -24.51
C PHE A 246 2.79 -22.27 -25.90
N PHE A 247 3.31 -21.09 -26.24
CA PHE A 247 4.00 -20.88 -27.51
C PHE A 247 5.34 -21.65 -27.60
N ALA A 248 6.06 -21.83 -26.49
CA ALA A 248 7.28 -22.63 -26.47
C ALA A 248 7.02 -24.13 -26.74
N PHE A 249 5.93 -24.67 -26.21
CA PHE A 249 5.57 -26.08 -26.36
C PHE A 249 4.83 -26.38 -27.68
N PHE A 250 3.82 -25.57 -28.03
CA PHE A 250 2.95 -25.80 -29.20
C PHE A 250 3.40 -25.09 -30.47
N CYS A 251 4.18 -24.01 -30.38
CA CYS A 251 4.62 -23.20 -31.51
C CYS A 251 6.15 -23.11 -31.58
N ARG A 252 6.82 -24.24 -31.39
CA ARG A 252 8.27 -24.37 -31.48
C ARG A 252 8.74 -24.18 -32.93
N LYS A 253 8.81 -22.93 -33.38
CA LYS A 253 9.59 -22.54 -34.56
C LYS A 253 10.92 -21.95 -34.09
N PRO A 254 12.05 -22.63 -34.33
CA PRO A 254 13.36 -22.05 -34.08
C PRO A 254 13.56 -20.95 -35.13
N ASN A 255 13.94 -19.75 -34.68
CA ASN A 255 14.30 -18.62 -35.54
C ASN A 255 13.20 -18.08 -36.46
N ASP A 256 11.98 -17.95 -35.96
CA ASP A 256 11.10 -16.96 -36.55
C ASP A 256 11.49 -15.57 -36.03
N ASP A 257 12.41 -14.92 -36.75
CA ASP A 257 12.58 -13.46 -36.80
C ASP A 257 11.31 -12.77 -37.37
N LYS A 258 10.13 -13.32 -37.09
CA LYS A 258 8.81 -12.76 -37.40
C LYS A 258 8.64 -11.40 -36.77
N GLU A 259 9.17 -11.21 -35.57
CA GLU A 259 9.18 -9.89 -34.93
C GLU A 259 10.02 -8.91 -35.73
N ALA A 260 11.26 -9.27 -36.13
CA ALA A 260 12.11 -8.44 -36.98
C ALA A 260 11.45 -8.07 -38.33
N ASN A 261 10.73 -9.02 -38.92
CA ASN A 261 9.96 -8.83 -40.15
C ASN A 261 8.69 -7.99 -39.94
N GLU A 262 8.13 -7.96 -38.72
CA GLU A 262 6.98 -7.12 -38.35
C GLU A 262 7.37 -5.62 -38.24
N TYR A 263 8.66 -5.30 -38.03
CA TYR A 263 9.18 -3.92 -38.13
C TYR A 263 9.42 -3.44 -39.57
N LEU A 264 9.36 -4.36 -40.53
CA LEU A 264 9.60 -4.12 -41.94
C LEU A 264 8.24 -4.23 -42.64
N ASN A 265 7.37 -3.23 -42.44
CA ASN A 265 6.29 -3.04 -43.41
C ASN A 265 6.98 -2.83 -44.75
N ASP A 266 6.81 -3.74 -45.71
CA ASP A 266 7.38 -3.57 -47.05
C ASP A 266 6.88 -2.27 -47.74
N ASP A 267 5.79 -1.69 -47.20
CA ASP A 267 5.21 -0.36 -47.46
C ASP A 267 5.99 0.86 -46.95
N GLN A 268 7.11 0.70 -46.24
CA GLN A 268 7.82 1.82 -45.60
C GLN A 268 9.26 2.04 -46.11
N PHE A 269 9.62 1.44 -47.26
CA PHE A 269 10.94 1.60 -47.87
C PHE A 269 10.91 2.53 -49.08
N ASP A 270 10.31 3.70 -48.94
CA ASP A 270 10.68 4.79 -49.84
C ASP A 270 11.84 5.53 -49.22
N LEU A 271 12.88 5.73 -50.03
CA LEU A 271 13.92 6.72 -49.78
C LEU A 271 13.23 8.05 -49.47
N ASN A 272 13.74 8.81 -48.50
CA ASN A 272 13.31 10.21 -48.34
C ASN A 272 13.63 10.99 -49.63
N ASP A 273 12.98 12.14 -49.86
CA ASP A 273 13.16 12.94 -51.08
C ASP A 273 14.64 13.35 -51.34
N ASP A 274 15.49 13.26 -50.31
CA ASP A 274 16.93 13.54 -50.30
C ASP A 274 17.84 12.30 -50.31
N GLU A 275 17.30 11.08 -50.38
CA GLU A 275 18.05 9.83 -50.33
C GLU A 275 18.11 9.14 -51.70
N GLU A 276 19.31 8.75 -52.15
CA GLU A 276 19.53 7.97 -53.37
C GLU A 276 20.25 6.66 -53.07
N TYR A 277 20.00 5.65 -53.89
CA TYR A 277 20.72 4.38 -53.84
C TYR A 277 22.22 4.60 -54.17
N LEU A 278 23.12 4.22 -53.25
CA LEU A 278 24.59 4.20 -53.39
C LEU A 278 25.12 3.62 -54.72
N HIS A 279 24.60 2.48 -55.17
CA HIS A 279 24.80 1.96 -56.53
C HIS A 279 23.56 2.19 -57.39
N SER A 280 23.75 2.77 -58.58
CA SER A 280 22.75 2.73 -59.63
C SER A 280 22.40 1.27 -59.89
N ILE A 281 21.11 0.92 -59.79
CA ILE A 281 20.59 -0.27 -60.47
C ILE A 281 21.16 -0.20 -61.88
N LYS A 282 21.96 -1.19 -62.31
CA LYS A 282 22.63 -1.19 -63.62
C LYS A 282 21.58 -1.12 -64.74
N VAL A 283 21.15 0.09 -65.04
CA VAL A 283 20.52 0.47 -66.29
C VAL A 283 21.60 1.30 -66.97
N ASN A 284 22.13 0.77 -68.08
CA ASN A 284 23.15 1.43 -68.87
C ASN A 284 22.71 2.86 -69.20
N SER A 285 23.22 3.87 -68.50
CA SER A 285 23.44 5.22 -69.04
C SER A 285 24.23 6.10 -68.06
N LEU A 286 25.38 6.57 -68.56
CA LEU A 286 26.10 7.81 -68.27
C LEU A 286 26.20 8.30 -66.80
N PHE A 287 27.41 8.16 -66.27
CA PHE A 287 27.90 8.72 -65.03
C PHE A 287 27.68 10.24 -64.92
N ILE A 288 26.94 10.68 -63.89
CA ILE A 288 27.03 12.02 -63.31
C ILE A 288 27.73 11.87 -61.96
N TYR A 289 28.94 12.43 -61.84
CA TYR A 289 29.63 12.54 -60.57
C TYR A 289 28.91 13.60 -59.71
N ARG A 290 28.34 13.20 -58.57
CA ARG A 290 27.77 14.13 -57.58
C ARG A 290 28.42 13.93 -56.22
N SER A 291 28.73 15.05 -55.58
CA SER A 291 29.46 15.19 -54.32
C SER A 291 28.89 14.34 -53.17
N PRO A 292 29.71 13.88 -52.21
CA PRO A 292 29.23 13.11 -51.06
C PRO A 292 28.25 13.94 -50.23
N ILE A 293 26.99 13.52 -50.22
CA ILE A 293 25.93 14.13 -49.43
C ILE A 293 26.15 13.75 -47.97
N ARG A 294 26.25 14.76 -47.10
CA ARG A 294 26.35 14.59 -45.64
C ARG A 294 25.11 13.85 -45.14
N ALA A 295 25.31 12.72 -44.48
CA ALA A 295 24.26 12.03 -43.72
C ALA A 295 23.54 13.03 -42.81
N ASN A 296 22.21 12.93 -42.75
CA ASN A 296 21.33 13.76 -41.92
C ASN A 296 21.84 13.84 -40.47
N ARG A 297 22.59 14.90 -40.16
CA ARG A 297 22.84 15.32 -38.79
C ARG A 297 21.54 15.96 -38.34
N LEU A 298 20.82 15.30 -37.43
CA LEU A 298 19.70 15.90 -36.69
C LEU A 298 20.02 17.37 -36.39
N ASN A 299 19.10 18.26 -36.72
CA ASN A 299 19.33 19.69 -36.54
C ASN A 299 19.63 19.94 -35.05
N LYS A 300 20.62 20.79 -34.74
CA LYS A 300 21.00 21.06 -33.34
C LYS A 300 19.80 21.45 -32.48
N GLY A 301 18.82 22.18 -33.06
CA GLY A 301 17.57 22.54 -32.40
C GLY A 301 16.67 21.35 -32.04
N GLU A 302 16.54 20.35 -32.91
CA GLU A 302 15.73 19.15 -32.66
C GLU A 302 16.34 18.28 -31.56
N ILE A 303 17.68 18.19 -31.52
CA ILE A 303 18.41 17.51 -30.45
C ILE A 303 18.14 18.20 -29.12
N ILE A 304 18.21 19.53 -29.07
CA ILE A 304 17.95 20.31 -27.85
C ILE A 304 16.49 20.11 -27.38
N PHE A 305 15.53 20.15 -28.30
CA PHE A 305 14.12 19.91 -27.96
C PHE A 305 13.88 18.49 -27.41
N ALA A 306 14.43 17.47 -28.07
CA ALA A 306 14.33 16.08 -27.61
C ALA A 306 14.99 15.86 -26.24
N ARG A 307 16.11 16.56 -25.97
CA ARG A 307 16.75 16.58 -24.65
C ARG A 307 15.86 17.19 -23.58
N ASP A 308 15.30 18.37 -23.84
CA ASP A 308 14.41 19.04 -22.88
C ASP A 308 13.17 18.19 -22.56
N GLN A 309 12.56 17.58 -23.58
CA GLN A 309 11.45 16.65 -23.38
C GLN A 309 11.85 15.43 -22.54
N ARG A 310 13.06 14.88 -22.77
CA ARG A 310 13.55 13.72 -22.03
C ARG A 310 13.91 14.07 -20.58
N LEU A 311 14.50 15.24 -20.33
CA LEU A 311 14.79 15.73 -18.97
C LEU A 311 13.50 15.89 -18.17
N LYS A 312 12.44 16.43 -18.79
CA LYS A 312 11.10 16.51 -18.20
C LYS A 312 10.57 15.12 -17.84
N GLU A 313 10.68 14.13 -18.73
CA GLU A 313 10.27 12.75 -18.42
C GLU A 313 11.04 12.15 -17.23
N VAL A 314 12.36 12.34 -17.19
CA VAL A 314 13.20 11.84 -16.08
C VAL A 314 12.82 12.50 -14.76
N TYR A 315 12.61 13.82 -14.77
CA TYR A 315 12.19 14.57 -13.59
C TYR A 315 10.81 14.12 -13.08
N MET A 316 9.83 13.94 -13.98
CA MET A 316 8.50 13.42 -13.64
C MET A 316 8.57 12.01 -13.04
N TRP A 317 9.44 11.13 -13.55
CA TRP A 317 9.66 9.81 -12.96
C TRP A 317 10.30 9.88 -11.57
N SER A 318 11.20 10.84 -11.31
CA SER A 318 11.76 11.05 -9.97
C SER A 318 10.67 11.50 -8.99
N ILE A 319 9.85 12.48 -9.38
CA ILE A 319 8.74 12.98 -8.56
C ILE A 319 7.74 11.86 -8.24
N LEU A 320 7.33 11.08 -9.25
CA LEU A 320 6.39 9.97 -9.03
C LEU A 320 6.94 8.93 -8.06
N ARG A 321 8.25 8.62 -8.14
CA ARG A 321 8.92 7.72 -7.22
C ARG A 321 8.94 8.29 -5.80
N GLU A 322 9.23 9.57 -5.65
CA GLU A 322 9.21 10.25 -4.35
C GLU A 322 7.81 10.24 -3.72
N ILE A 323 6.77 10.62 -4.49
CA ILE A 323 5.37 10.57 -4.05
C ILE A 323 5.00 9.17 -3.55
N PHE A 324 5.39 8.12 -4.28
CA PHE A 324 5.14 6.74 -3.87
C PHE A 324 5.81 6.41 -2.53
N ILE A 325 7.09 6.75 -2.38
CA ILE A 325 7.84 6.50 -1.13
C ILE A 325 7.22 7.26 0.05
N TYR A 326 6.89 8.54 -0.12
CA TYR A 326 6.25 9.34 0.93
C TYR A 326 4.86 8.84 1.30
N SER A 327 4.07 8.40 0.31
CA SER A 327 2.75 7.80 0.54
C SER A 327 2.86 6.49 1.35
N CYS A 328 3.82 5.62 1.01
CA CYS A 328 4.09 4.41 1.78
C CYS A 328 4.54 4.74 3.22
N PHE A 329 5.44 5.71 3.38
CA PHE A 329 5.91 6.15 4.69
C PHE A 329 4.77 6.71 5.56
N LEU A 330 3.93 7.59 5.01
CA LEU A 330 2.77 8.13 5.70
C LEU A 330 1.79 7.03 6.12
N SER A 331 1.54 6.06 5.23
CA SER A 331 0.68 4.91 5.52
C SER A 331 1.22 4.08 6.68
N LEU A 332 2.54 3.82 6.71
CA LEU A 332 3.18 3.12 7.82
C LEU A 332 3.09 3.90 9.13
N LEU A 333 3.31 5.21 9.10
CA LEU A 333 3.16 6.08 10.26
C LEU A 333 1.73 5.99 10.81
N CYS A 334 0.73 6.14 9.94
CA CYS A 334 -0.67 5.98 10.32
C CYS A 334 -0.96 4.61 10.92
N ILE A 335 -0.44 3.51 10.35
CA ILE A 335 -0.64 2.17 10.91
C ILE A 335 -0.04 2.09 12.31
N VAL A 336 1.20 2.56 12.51
CA VAL A 336 1.86 2.50 13.83
C VAL A 336 1.12 3.36 14.86
N THR A 337 0.62 4.54 14.47
CA THR A 337 -0.10 5.41 15.40
C THR A 337 -1.51 4.91 15.69
N TYR A 338 -2.26 4.40 14.71
CA TYR A 338 -3.65 4.02 14.91
C TYR A 338 -3.82 2.57 15.39
N SER A 339 -2.91 1.66 15.05
CA SER A 339 -3.01 0.25 15.45
C SER A 339 -3.01 0.03 16.97
N ASN A 340 -2.45 0.96 17.74
CA ASN A 340 -2.35 0.84 19.19
C ASN A 340 -3.48 1.54 19.94
N HIS A 341 -4.41 2.21 19.24
CA HIS A 341 -5.52 2.94 19.85
C HIS A 341 -6.82 2.15 19.70
N HIS A 342 -7.32 1.62 20.82
CA HIS A 342 -8.67 1.05 20.86
C HIS A 342 -9.72 2.17 20.89
N PRO A 343 -10.79 2.12 20.09
CA PRO A 343 -11.80 3.20 20.01
C PRO A 343 -12.46 3.50 21.36
N ASN A 344 -12.63 2.49 22.21
CA ASN A 344 -13.30 2.65 23.51
C ASN A 344 -12.37 3.05 24.67
N ALA A 345 -11.07 3.29 24.43
CA ALA A 345 -10.12 3.58 25.51
C ALA A 345 -10.53 4.83 26.32
N SER A 346 -11.01 5.89 25.65
CA SER A 346 -11.48 7.10 26.33
C SER A 346 -12.74 6.85 27.16
N LEU A 347 -13.66 6.00 26.67
CA LEU A 347 -14.87 5.65 27.41
C LEU A 347 -14.53 4.89 28.69
N GLN A 348 -13.55 3.99 28.66
CA GLN A 348 -13.11 3.26 29.84
C GLN A 348 -12.45 4.17 30.88
N VAL A 349 -11.61 5.12 30.46
CA VAL A 349 -11.00 6.11 31.37
C VAL A 349 -12.06 7.00 32.00
N ASN A 350 -13.03 7.48 31.22
CA ASN A 350 -14.12 8.30 31.73
C ASN A 350 -15.02 7.53 32.70
N HIS A 351 -15.31 6.26 32.40
CA HIS A 351 -16.04 5.39 33.31
C HIS A 351 -15.30 5.25 34.65
N LEU A 352 -14.02 4.89 34.66
CA LEU A 352 -13.25 4.72 35.90
C LEU A 352 -13.12 6.03 36.69
N ARG A 353 -12.94 7.18 36.01
CA ARG A 353 -12.92 8.49 36.66
C ARG A 353 -14.24 8.78 37.36
N ASN A 354 -15.37 8.65 36.67
CA ASN A 354 -16.68 8.92 37.27
C ASN A 354 -17.04 7.90 38.34
N TYR A 355 -16.56 6.66 38.22
CA TYR A 355 -16.83 5.58 39.17
C TYR A 355 -16.15 5.76 40.53
N PHE A 356 -14.90 6.24 40.54
CA PHE A 356 -14.16 6.50 41.78
C PHE A 356 -14.25 7.95 42.27
N LEU A 357 -14.31 8.91 41.35
CA LEU A 357 -14.39 10.34 41.61
C LEU A 357 -15.81 10.82 41.33
N ASP A 358 -16.76 10.33 42.14
CA ASP A 358 -18.15 10.78 42.06
C ASP A 358 -18.26 12.26 42.46
N SER A 359 -19.42 12.86 42.19
CA SER A 359 -19.82 14.20 42.62
C SER A 359 -19.49 14.47 44.10
N ASP A 360 -19.67 13.49 44.98
CA ASP A 360 -19.31 13.59 46.40
C ASP A 360 -17.82 13.88 46.62
N TYR A 361 -16.92 13.26 45.84
CA TYR A 361 -15.47 13.51 45.93
C TYR A 361 -15.13 14.96 45.56
N THR A 362 -15.75 15.46 44.50
CA THR A 362 -15.48 16.82 44.00
C THR A 362 -15.91 17.93 44.95
N GLN A 363 -16.78 17.62 45.92
CA GLN A 363 -17.29 18.55 46.92
C GLN A 363 -16.56 18.46 48.28
N ILE A 364 -15.56 17.58 48.41
CA ILE A 364 -14.81 17.42 49.66
C ILE A 364 -14.00 18.69 49.96
N THR A 365 -14.26 19.28 51.13
CA THR A 365 -13.51 20.44 51.64
C THR A 365 -12.89 20.19 53.02
N THR A 366 -13.41 19.21 53.76
CA THR A 366 -12.98 18.91 55.13
C THR A 366 -12.39 17.50 55.27
N ILE A 367 -11.53 17.30 56.27
CA ILE A 367 -10.89 16.00 56.54
C ILE A 367 -11.93 14.91 56.89
N ASN A 368 -12.98 15.27 57.63
CA ASN A 368 -14.04 14.30 57.99
C ASN A 368 -14.83 13.83 56.75
N GLN A 369 -15.10 14.74 55.80
CA GLN A 369 -15.72 14.37 54.53
C GLN A 369 -14.81 13.46 53.70
N TYR A 370 -13.49 13.70 53.72
CA TYR A 370 -12.53 12.82 53.06
C TYR A 370 -12.57 11.39 53.61
N TRP A 371 -12.53 11.22 54.94
CA TRP A 371 -12.63 9.90 55.57
C TRP A 371 -13.97 9.23 55.30
N TYR A 372 -15.07 9.99 55.35
CA TYR A 372 -16.41 9.48 55.02
C TYR A 372 -16.49 8.97 53.58
N TRP A 373 -15.96 9.71 52.61
CA TRP A 373 -15.87 9.26 51.21
C TRP A 373 -14.99 8.03 51.06
N LEU A 374 -13.85 8.00 51.77
CA LEU A 374 -12.92 6.89 51.67
C LEU A 374 -13.55 5.57 52.17
N GLU A 375 -14.22 5.61 53.31
CA GLU A 375 -14.83 4.42 53.93
C GLU A 375 -16.08 3.95 53.16
N ASN A 376 -16.97 4.87 52.78
CA ASN A 376 -18.28 4.51 52.22
C ASN A 376 -18.30 4.43 50.69
N SER A 377 -17.43 5.17 49.98
CA SER A 377 -17.42 5.17 48.52
C SER A 377 -16.22 4.41 47.98
N PHE A 378 -15.00 4.78 48.39
CA PHE A 378 -13.78 4.23 47.80
C PHE A 378 -13.57 2.74 48.19
N VAL A 379 -13.59 2.42 49.48
CA VAL A 379 -13.38 1.04 49.98
C VAL A 379 -14.44 0.07 49.44
N GLU A 380 -15.70 0.50 49.39
CA GLU A 380 -16.78 -0.33 48.84
C GLU A 380 -16.59 -0.60 47.35
N ASN A 381 -16.09 0.37 46.59
CA ASN A 381 -15.94 0.28 45.14
C ASN A 381 -14.74 -0.56 44.69
N ILE A 382 -13.65 -0.62 45.46
CA ILE A 382 -12.42 -1.36 45.06
C ILE A 382 -12.66 -2.88 44.90
N ARG A 383 -13.67 -3.44 45.57
CA ARG A 383 -13.92 -4.89 45.60
C ARG A 383 -15.36 -5.21 45.24
N ALA A 384 -15.56 -6.27 44.43
CA ALA A 384 -16.88 -6.79 44.13
C ALA A 384 -17.69 -7.12 45.39
N GLN A 385 -18.81 -6.40 45.57
CA GLN A 385 -19.74 -6.62 46.67
C GLN A 385 -20.73 -7.75 46.35
N GLN A 386 -21.52 -8.11 47.37
CA GLN A 386 -22.63 -9.04 47.22
C GLN A 386 -23.63 -8.55 46.16
N TRP A 387 -24.33 -9.49 45.55
CA TRP A 387 -25.43 -9.17 44.64
C TRP A 387 -26.63 -8.61 45.42
N TYR A 388 -27.54 -7.94 44.70
CA TYR A 388 -28.76 -7.36 45.28
C TYR A 388 -29.64 -8.40 46.00
N ASN A 389 -29.49 -9.68 45.66
CA ASN A 389 -30.18 -10.82 46.26
C ASN A 389 -29.42 -11.46 47.42
N GLY A 390 -28.29 -10.87 47.86
CA GLY A 390 -27.44 -11.38 48.93
C GLY A 390 -26.48 -12.49 48.52
N ASP A 391 -26.47 -12.89 47.24
CA ASP A 391 -25.52 -13.91 46.77
C ASP A 391 -24.08 -13.37 46.74
N ALA A 392 -23.14 -14.25 47.11
CA ALA A 392 -21.72 -13.93 47.01
C ALA A 392 -21.27 -13.82 45.54
N PRO A 393 -20.38 -12.88 45.19
CA PRO A 393 -19.89 -12.69 43.83
C PRO A 393 -18.85 -13.77 43.48
N ARG A 394 -19.33 -14.99 43.19
CA ARG A 394 -18.49 -16.15 42.83
C ARG A 394 -17.68 -15.85 41.57
N ASN A 395 -16.39 -16.21 41.57
CA ASN A 395 -15.41 -15.96 40.50
C ASN A 395 -15.09 -14.47 40.24
N LEU A 396 -15.52 -13.56 41.10
CA LEU A 396 -15.28 -12.11 40.95
C LEU A 396 -14.38 -11.52 42.06
N SER A 397 -13.64 -12.35 42.80
CA SER A 397 -12.80 -11.91 43.93
C SER A 397 -11.68 -10.92 43.55
N GLY A 398 -11.30 -10.88 42.28
CA GLY A 398 -10.34 -9.91 41.72
C GLY A 398 -10.97 -8.79 40.92
N TYR A 399 -12.28 -8.56 41.02
CA TYR A 399 -12.97 -7.50 40.27
C TYR A 399 -13.32 -6.34 41.19
N ILE A 400 -13.44 -5.16 40.58
CA ILE A 400 -13.99 -3.94 41.16
C ILE A 400 -15.51 -4.16 41.34
N ASN A 401 -16.18 -3.32 42.13
CA ASN A 401 -17.63 -3.42 42.35
C ASN A 401 -18.49 -3.15 41.10
N ASP A 402 -17.88 -2.74 39.98
CA ASP A 402 -18.50 -2.71 38.66
C ASP A 402 -18.73 -4.11 38.06
N LYS A 403 -18.06 -5.13 38.62
CA LYS A 403 -18.10 -6.55 38.22
C LYS A 403 -17.60 -6.80 36.80
N THR A 404 -16.93 -5.82 36.19
CA THR A 404 -16.42 -5.89 34.81
C THR A 404 -14.93 -5.66 34.73
N ASN A 405 -14.39 -4.71 35.49
CA ASN A 405 -12.97 -4.41 35.50
C ASN A 405 -12.26 -5.26 36.55
N ARG A 406 -11.18 -5.92 36.13
CA ARG A 406 -10.33 -6.72 37.02
C ARG A 406 -9.33 -5.81 37.74
N PHE A 407 -9.35 -5.85 39.04
CA PHE A 407 -8.40 -5.19 39.92
C PHE A 407 -7.10 -6.01 40.02
N ILE A 408 -5.96 -5.36 39.84
CA ILE A 408 -4.63 -5.99 39.88
C ILE A 408 -3.92 -5.55 41.16
N GLY A 409 -3.56 -6.51 42.02
CA GLY A 409 -2.88 -6.24 43.28
C GLY A 409 -3.82 -5.71 44.37
N TRP A 410 -3.46 -4.57 44.95
CA TRP A 410 -4.19 -3.87 46.00
C TRP A 410 -4.03 -2.36 45.85
N ALA A 411 -4.95 -1.60 46.44
CA ALA A 411 -4.84 -0.15 46.48
C ALA A 411 -3.85 0.24 47.58
N THR A 412 -3.17 1.36 47.39
CA THR A 412 -2.23 1.92 48.36
C THR A 412 -2.61 3.36 48.67
N MET A 413 -2.64 3.70 49.95
CA MET A 413 -2.68 5.08 50.41
C MET A 413 -1.29 5.45 50.87
N ARG A 414 -0.75 6.55 50.35
CA ARG A 414 0.54 7.09 50.77
C ARG A 414 0.34 8.45 51.43
N GLN A 415 0.92 8.61 52.60
CA GLN A 415 0.89 9.85 53.37
C GLN A 415 2.31 10.40 53.54
N LEU A 416 2.44 11.72 53.34
CA LEU A 416 3.64 12.48 53.66
C LEU A 416 3.40 13.30 54.92
N ARG A 417 4.46 13.52 55.69
CA ARG A 417 4.42 14.29 56.93
C ARG A 417 5.58 15.25 57.03
N ILE A 418 5.38 16.28 57.85
CA ILE A 418 6.34 17.36 58.09
C ILE A 418 6.78 17.26 59.55
N LYS A 419 8.05 17.57 59.82
CA LYS A 419 8.59 17.54 61.18
C LYS A 419 7.86 18.53 62.08
N SER A 420 7.45 18.09 63.27
CA SER A 420 6.60 18.85 64.20
C SER A 420 7.29 20.07 64.85
N GLN A 421 8.62 20.08 64.94
CA GLN A 421 9.39 21.09 65.69
C GLN A 421 10.02 22.20 64.81
N LEU A 422 9.53 22.41 63.60
CA LEU A 422 10.15 23.40 62.70
C LEU A 422 9.80 24.84 63.07
N CYS A 423 8.67 25.07 63.74
CA CYS A 423 8.24 26.41 64.14
C CYS A 423 8.57 26.72 65.61
N HIS A 424 9.23 27.85 65.87
CA HIS A 424 9.30 28.42 67.21
C HIS A 424 8.13 29.38 67.44
N VAL A 425 7.08 28.92 68.13
CA VAL A 425 5.97 29.80 68.51
C VAL A 425 6.39 30.63 69.74
N LYS A 426 6.37 31.96 69.62
CA LYS A 426 6.75 32.88 70.71
C LYS A 426 5.64 33.15 71.74
N ASN A 427 4.39 32.79 71.44
CA ASN A 427 3.23 33.04 72.30
C ASN A 427 2.70 31.73 72.91
N GLU A 428 2.44 31.72 74.22
CA GLU A 428 1.91 30.57 74.97
C GLU A 428 0.48 30.15 74.58
N ILE A 429 -0.23 30.98 73.80
CA ILE A 429 -1.63 30.75 73.39
C ILE A 429 -1.73 29.75 72.21
N ILE A 430 -0.70 29.67 71.37
CA ILE A 430 -0.69 28.80 70.18
C ILE A 430 0.39 27.75 70.41
N SER A 431 -0.01 26.53 70.74
CA SER A 431 0.92 25.42 71.01
C SER A 431 1.41 24.70 69.76
N THR A 432 0.76 24.91 68.60
CA THR A 432 1.04 24.16 67.37
C THR A 432 1.25 25.08 66.17
N CYS A 433 2.29 24.80 65.38
CA CYS A 433 2.53 25.44 64.08
C CYS A 433 3.07 24.40 63.11
N GLN A 434 2.66 24.53 61.84
CA GLN A 434 3.06 23.66 60.74
C GLN A 434 3.51 24.54 59.57
N TYR A 435 4.65 24.22 58.97
CA TYR A 435 5.11 24.83 57.72
C TYR A 435 4.53 24.11 56.52
N ASP A 436 4.60 24.74 55.35
CA ASP A 436 4.32 24.10 54.07
C ASP A 436 5.30 22.94 53.81
N TYR A 437 4.83 21.95 53.06
CA TYR A 437 5.64 20.79 52.69
C TYR A 437 6.82 21.21 51.81
N SER A 438 8.01 20.70 52.15
CA SER A 438 9.19 20.72 51.28
C SER A 438 10.01 19.47 51.55
N SER A 439 10.75 19.02 50.52
CA SER A 439 11.65 17.84 50.60
C SER A 439 12.63 17.94 51.79
N SER A 440 13.10 19.14 52.14
CA SER A 440 14.01 19.35 53.28
C SER A 440 13.34 19.15 54.66
N ASN A 441 12.05 19.45 54.74
CA ASN A 441 11.28 19.49 55.99
C ASN A 441 10.45 18.22 56.21
N GLU A 442 10.51 17.27 55.28
CA GLU A 442 9.83 15.98 55.35
C GLU A 442 10.30 15.15 56.54
N ASP A 443 9.33 14.56 57.23
CA ASP A 443 9.56 13.68 58.36
C ASP A 443 9.73 12.21 57.92
N LYS A 444 10.91 11.66 58.25
CA LYS A 444 11.37 10.32 57.83
C LYS A 444 11.51 9.35 59.01
N GLN A 445 10.94 9.68 60.17
CA GLN A 445 10.98 8.84 61.37
C GLN A 445 10.00 7.67 61.27
N SER A 446 10.20 6.62 62.07
CA SER A 446 9.23 5.52 62.17
C SER A 446 8.42 5.68 63.45
N TYR A 447 7.11 5.52 63.34
CA TYR A 447 6.17 5.68 64.44
C TYR A 447 5.42 4.38 64.74
N GLN A 448 4.81 4.31 65.91
CA GLN A 448 3.75 3.35 66.20
C GLN A 448 2.38 3.91 65.76
N PRO A 449 1.36 3.05 65.62
CA PRO A 449 0.02 3.48 65.27
C PRO A 449 -0.48 4.62 66.18
N GLY A 450 -1.02 5.65 65.55
CA GLY A 450 -1.40 6.90 66.23
C GLY A 450 -0.31 7.99 66.25
N TRP A 451 0.85 7.77 65.61
CA TRP A 451 1.96 8.73 65.52
C TRP A 451 2.66 8.97 66.88
N PHE A 452 2.69 7.95 67.73
CA PHE A 452 3.40 7.96 69.01
C PHE A 452 4.70 7.17 68.92
N ASN A 453 5.67 7.48 69.79
CA ASN A 453 6.94 6.76 69.86
C ASN A 453 6.80 5.40 70.57
N GLU A 454 5.90 5.30 71.54
CA GLU A 454 5.66 4.10 72.35
C GLU A 454 4.15 3.87 72.50
N THR A 455 3.72 2.62 72.34
CA THR A 455 2.32 2.19 72.51
C THR A 455 2.25 0.89 73.29
N ILE A 456 1.24 0.75 74.15
CA ILE A 456 1.02 -0.47 74.96
C ILE A 456 0.19 -1.49 74.17
N GLU A 457 -0.51 -1.05 73.12
CA GLU A 457 -1.39 -1.88 72.31
C GLU A 457 -0.65 -2.61 71.18
N THR A 458 -1.04 -3.87 70.95
CA THR A 458 -0.56 -4.71 69.85
C THR A 458 -1.47 -4.57 68.63
N TYR A 459 -0.96 -3.98 67.54
CA TYR A 459 -1.67 -3.86 66.27
C TYR A 459 -1.28 -4.98 65.29
N SER A 460 -2.07 -5.17 64.24
CA SER A 460 -1.71 -6.08 63.16
C SER A 460 -0.42 -5.64 62.46
N LEU A 461 0.30 -6.59 61.87
CA LEU A 461 1.58 -6.31 61.20
C LEU A 461 1.44 -5.31 60.04
N SER A 462 0.32 -5.36 59.30
CA SER A 462 0.06 -4.43 58.20
C SER A 462 -0.16 -3.00 58.68
N ILE A 463 -0.85 -2.83 59.81
CA ILE A 463 -1.07 -1.52 60.43
C ILE A 463 0.24 -1.01 61.02
N SER A 464 1.02 -1.82 61.73
CA SER A 464 2.30 -1.34 62.29
C SER A 464 3.31 -0.96 61.19
N GLN A 465 3.31 -1.68 60.07
CA GLN A 465 4.14 -1.35 58.90
C GLN A 465 3.74 -0.03 58.24
N SER A 466 2.47 0.38 58.29
CA SER A 466 2.04 1.63 57.64
C SER A 466 2.53 2.90 58.33
N PHE A 467 2.94 2.81 59.60
CA PHE A 467 3.55 3.92 60.35
C PHE A 467 5.09 3.92 60.29
N GLN A 468 5.69 2.99 59.55
CA GLN A 468 7.13 2.99 59.26
C GLN A 468 7.41 3.74 57.97
N TYR A 469 8.37 4.65 58.00
CA TYR A 469 8.74 5.41 56.81
C TYR A 469 9.46 4.52 55.79
N GLN A 470 9.04 4.59 54.53
CA GLN A 470 9.67 3.89 53.41
C GLN A 470 10.25 4.91 52.41
N SER A 471 11.46 4.66 51.93
CA SER A 471 12.09 5.55 50.95
C SER A 471 11.52 5.35 49.55
N SER A 472 11.67 6.34 48.68
CA SER A 472 11.27 6.25 47.26
C SER A 472 11.90 5.06 46.53
N LYS A 473 13.11 4.63 46.93
CA LYS A 473 13.78 3.44 46.39
C LYS A 473 13.14 2.14 46.86
N ASP A 474 12.66 2.09 48.10
CA ASP A 474 12.01 0.91 48.66
C ASP A 474 10.62 0.71 48.06
N LEU A 475 9.92 1.82 47.76
CA LEU A 475 8.59 1.85 47.17
C LEU A 475 8.57 1.77 45.64
N ASP A 476 9.74 1.90 44.97
CA ASP A 476 9.86 2.05 43.51
C ASP A 476 8.93 3.15 42.94
N THR A 477 8.89 4.30 43.62
CA THR A 477 8.00 5.43 43.31
C THR A 477 8.79 6.67 42.95
N TYR A 478 8.22 7.47 42.03
CA TYR A 478 8.79 8.74 41.57
C TYR A 478 8.14 9.94 42.27
N THR A 479 8.84 11.07 42.24
CA THR A 479 8.30 12.36 42.69
C THR A 479 7.04 12.71 41.91
N TYR A 480 5.98 13.08 42.63
CA TYR A 480 4.71 13.50 42.06
C TYR A 480 4.60 15.03 42.09
N VAL A 481 4.26 15.64 40.96
CA VAL A 481 4.01 17.09 40.87
C VAL A 481 2.51 17.33 40.91
N GLY A 482 2.04 17.90 42.00
CA GLY A 482 0.64 18.32 42.17
C GLY A 482 0.48 19.83 42.01
N ASP A 483 -0.74 20.32 42.22
CA ASP A 483 -1.07 21.73 42.02
C ASP A 483 -0.36 22.68 43.00
N TYR A 484 -0.13 22.22 44.24
CA TYR A 484 0.44 23.03 45.33
C TYR A 484 1.93 22.79 45.58
N GLY A 485 2.53 21.76 44.99
CA GLY A 485 3.94 21.43 45.21
C GLY A 485 4.39 20.11 44.60
N SER A 486 5.70 19.86 44.75
CA SER A 486 6.35 18.62 44.33
C SER A 486 6.58 17.72 45.54
N TYR A 487 6.04 16.52 45.51
CA TYR A 487 6.02 15.56 46.60
C TYR A 487 6.99 14.40 46.32
N GLU A 488 7.96 14.14 47.22
CA GLU A 488 8.88 13.00 47.06
C GLU A 488 8.14 11.66 47.00
N GLY A 489 8.75 10.62 46.43
CA GLY A 489 8.13 9.29 46.30
C GLY A 489 8.03 8.51 47.63
N GLY A 490 8.81 8.88 48.65
CA GLY A 490 8.79 8.20 49.96
C GLY A 490 7.52 8.44 50.76
N GLY A 491 7.45 7.87 51.97
CA GLY A 491 6.40 8.18 52.94
C GLY A 491 5.90 6.97 53.71
N TYR A 492 4.73 7.16 54.32
CA TYR A 492 4.01 6.17 55.11
C TYR A 492 2.93 5.54 54.23
N VAL A 493 2.92 4.22 54.07
CA VAL A 493 2.06 3.54 53.10
C VAL A 493 1.14 2.55 53.79
N TYR A 494 -0.16 2.71 53.58
CA TYR A 494 -1.18 1.75 53.97
C TYR A 494 -1.66 0.98 52.74
N GLU A 495 -1.71 -0.35 52.87
CA GLU A 495 -2.11 -1.24 51.79
C GLU A 495 -3.50 -1.83 52.06
N PHE A 496 -4.43 -1.64 51.13
CA PHE A 496 -5.80 -2.15 51.19
C PHE A 496 -5.86 -3.65 50.83
N ARG A 497 -5.27 -4.48 51.69
CA ARG A 497 -5.22 -5.95 51.56
C ARG A 497 -6.35 -6.62 52.34
N GLY A 498 -6.84 -7.74 51.82
CA GLY A 498 -7.90 -8.53 52.46
C GLY A 498 -9.27 -8.32 51.83
N ARG A 499 -10.30 -8.75 52.56
CA ARG A 499 -11.72 -8.55 52.21
C ARG A 499 -12.15 -7.15 52.65
N VAL A 500 -13.30 -6.69 52.18
CA VAL A 500 -13.87 -5.38 52.54
C VAL A 500 -14.01 -5.22 54.05
N PHE A 501 -14.41 -6.29 54.75
CA PHE A 501 -14.49 -6.32 56.22
C PHE A 501 -13.13 -6.17 56.93
N ASP A 502 -12.02 -6.53 56.28
CA ASP A 502 -10.68 -6.38 56.86
C ASP A 502 -10.12 -4.96 56.66
N ILE A 503 -10.80 -4.15 55.82
CA ILE A 503 -10.37 -2.83 55.37
C ILE A 503 -11.17 -1.71 56.06
N GLN A 504 -12.45 -1.96 56.36
CA GLN A 504 -13.29 -1.13 57.23
C GLN A 504 -12.91 -1.36 58.68
#